data_AF-A0A2W6CQV7-F1
#
_entry.id   AF-A0A2W6CQV7-F1
#
_cell.length_a   1.000
_cell.length_b   1.000
_cell.length_c   1.000
_cell.angle_alpha   90.00
_cell.angle_beta   90.00
_cell.angle_gamma   90.00
#
_symmetry.space_group_name_H-M   'P 1'
#
loop_
_entity.id
_entity.type
_entity.pdbx_description
1 polymer ?
#
loop_
_entity_poly.entity_id
_entity_poly.type
_entity_poly.pdbx_seq_one_letter_code
_entity_poly.pdbx_strand_id
1 'polypeptide(L)'
;MTLQVLSAVLLVCLGMLLGATWTIQALQPRLRRQAEERRRLNQEWLAVHAAHRQRGECACCGKSLSERDWYIAPATVEDRPGDD
;
A
#
# COMPACT_ATOMS: atom_id res chain seq x y z
N MET A 1 39.39 -17.69 24.90
CA MET A 1 38.44 -16.57 25.06
C MET A 1 38.11 -15.93 23.71
N THR A 2 39.07 -15.37 22.97
CA THR A 2 38.83 -14.68 21.68
C THR A 2 38.13 -15.55 20.62
N LEU A 3 38.56 -16.81 20.43
CA LEU A 3 37.93 -17.73 19.47
C LEU A 3 36.47 -18.10 19.82
N GLN A 4 36.16 -18.22 21.11
CA GLN A 4 34.80 -18.48 21.58
C GLN A 4 33.89 -17.29 21.35
N VAL A 5 34.39 -16.07 21.61
CA VAL A 5 33.65 -14.83 21.35
C VAL A 5 33.39 -14.66 19.85
N LEU A 6 34.40 -14.89 19.00
CA LEU A 6 34.22 -14.83 17.54
C LEU A 6 33.20 -15.85 17.04
N SER A 7 33.24 -17.08 17.55
CA SER A 7 32.27 -18.12 17.22
C SER A 7 30.85 -17.73 17.63
N ALA A 8 30.66 -17.18 18.84
CA ALA A 8 29.36 -16.72 19.31
C ALA A 8 28.81 -15.58 18.43
N VAL A 9 29.66 -14.60 18.07
CA VAL A 9 29.28 -13.50 17.18
C VAL A 9 28.86 -14.03 15.80
N LEU A 10 29.63 -14.94 15.20
CA LEU A 10 29.28 -15.53 13.91
C LEU A 10 27.94 -16.27 13.94
N LEU A 11 27.65 -17.03 15.01
CA LEU A 11 26.38 -17.72 15.17
C LEU A 11 25.20 -16.76 15.27
N VAL A 12 25.35 -15.66 16.00
CA VAL A 12 24.32 -14.61 16.08
C VAL A 12 24.09 -13.97 14.72
N CYS A 13 25.15 -13.62 13.99
CA CYS A 13 25.04 -13.06 12.65
C CYS A 13 24.34 -14.02 11.68
N LEU A 14 24.69 -15.31 11.72
CA LEU A 14 24.04 -16.34 10.90
C LEU A 14 22.55 -16.48 11.24
N GLY A 15 22.20 -16.51 12.52
CA GLY A 15 20.81 -16.54 12.97
C GLY A 15 20.01 -15.33 12.48
N MET A 16 20.58 -14.13 12.58
CA MET A 16 19.95 -12.91 12.06
C MET A 16 19.74 -12.94 10.55
N LEU A 17 20.74 -13.39 9.78
CA LEU A 17 20.63 -13.48 8.32
C LEU A 17 19.57 -14.52 7.90
N LEU A 18 19.51 -15.65 8.58
CA LEU A 18 18.49 -16.68 8.33
C LEU A 18 17.08 -16.18 8.67
N GLY A 19 16.93 -15.48 9.80
CA GLY A 19 15.66 -14.86 10.17
C GLY A 19 15.21 -13.78 9.17
N ALA A 20 16.12 -12.91 8.76
CA ALA A 20 15.84 -11.86 7.78
C ALA A 20 15.47 -12.44 6.40
N THR A 21 16.19 -13.47 5.93
CA THR A 21 15.87 -14.10 4.64
C THR A 21 14.53 -14.82 4.68
N TRP A 22 14.22 -15.54 5.77
CA TRP A 22 12.94 -16.22 5.94
C TRP A 22 11.77 -15.23 6.00
N THR A 23 11.90 -14.16 6.78
CA THR A 23 10.87 -13.10 6.87
C THR A 23 10.63 -12.43 5.52
N ILE A 24 11.69 -12.10 4.77
CA ILE A 24 11.56 -11.55 3.42
C ILE A 24 10.80 -12.54 2.52
N GLN A 25 11.19 -13.82 2.49
CA GLN A 25 10.52 -14.81 1.65
C GLN A 25 9.05 -15.02 2.03
N ALA A 26 8.73 -15.03 3.32
CA ALA A 26 7.36 -15.21 3.80
C ALA A 26 6.47 -13.99 3.51
N LEU A 27 7.01 -12.77 3.60
CA LEU A 27 6.26 -11.53 3.37
C LEU A 27 6.17 -11.13 1.89
N GLN A 28 7.17 -11.48 1.08
CA GLN A 28 7.22 -11.16 -0.35
C GLN A 28 5.93 -11.51 -1.13
N PRO A 29 5.29 -12.69 -0.96
CA PRO A 29 4.06 -12.99 -1.69
C PRO A 29 2.89 -12.08 -1.28
N ARG A 30 2.78 -11.72 0.00
CA ARG A 30 1.73 -10.81 0.47
C ARG A 30 1.94 -9.40 -0.08
N LEU A 31 3.18 -8.91 -0.06
CA LEU A 31 3.52 -7.60 -0.62
C LEU A 31 3.24 -7.53 -2.13
N ARG A 32 3.50 -8.61 -2.87
CA ARG A 32 3.15 -8.69 -4.30
C ARG A 32 1.64 -8.61 -4.53
N ARG A 33 0.85 -9.36 -3.77
CA ARG A 33 -0.62 -9.30 -3.85
C ARG A 33 -1.15 -7.90 -3.53
N GLN A 34 -0.65 -7.27 -2.48
CA GLN A 34 -1.02 -5.89 -2.13
C GLN A 34 -0.63 -4.89 -3.22
N ALA A 35 0.52 -5.06 -3.86
CA ALA A 35 0.94 -4.21 -4.97
C ALA A 35 0.04 -4.40 -6.20
N GLU A 36 -0.39 -5.63 -6.49
CA GLU A 36 -1.33 -5.94 -7.57
C GLU A 36 -2.73 -5.37 -7.31
N GLU A 37 -3.25 -5.52 -6.09
CA GLU A 37 -4.53 -4.92 -5.67
C GLU A 37 -4.49 -3.39 -5.80
N ARG A 38 -3.42 -2.75 -5.32
CA ARG A 38 -3.23 -1.30 -5.50
C ARG A 38 -3.17 -0.89 -6.97
N ARG A 39 -2.54 -1.70 -7.83
CA ARG A 39 -2.51 -1.43 -9.29
C ARG A 39 -3.91 -1.50 -9.89
N ARG A 40 -4.72 -2.50 -9.52
CA ARG A 40 -6.11 -2.63 -9.99
C ARG A 40 -6.96 -1.44 -9.57
N LEU A 41 -6.93 -1.09 -8.28
CA LEU A 41 -7.66 0.07 -7.76
C LEU A 41 -7.21 1.37 -8.44
N ASN A 42 -5.90 1.56 -8.62
CA ASN A 42 -5.38 2.75 -9.29
C ASN A 42 -5.85 2.84 -10.75
N GLN A 43 -5.93 1.72 -11.47
CA GLN A 43 -6.46 1.68 -12.84
C GLN A 43 -7.95 2.06 -12.90
N GLU A 44 -8.77 1.53 -12.00
CA GLU A 44 -10.18 1.89 -11.89
C GLU A 44 -10.35 3.39 -11.57
N TRP A 45 -9.55 3.89 -10.63
CA TRP A 45 -9.58 5.31 -10.25
C TRP A 45 -9.19 6.24 -11.39
N LEU A 46 -8.16 5.85 -12.17
CA LEU A 46 -7.76 6.55 -13.38
C LEU A 46 -8.86 6.57 -14.44
N ALA A 47 -9.60 5.46 -14.61
CA ALA A 47 -10.71 5.40 -15.56
C ALA A 47 -11.85 6.34 -15.16
N VAL A 48 -12.22 6.38 -13.87
CA VAL A 48 -13.20 7.33 -13.33
C VAL A 48 -12.74 8.77 -13.54
N HIS A 49 -11.47 9.06 -13.26
CA HIS A 49 -10.90 10.39 -13.47
C HIS A 49 -10.90 10.82 -14.92
N ALA A 50 -10.54 9.92 -15.83
CA ALA A 50 -10.59 10.19 -17.26
C ALA A 50 -12.02 10.46 -17.74
N ALA A 51 -13.01 9.71 -17.23
CA ALA A 51 -14.43 9.92 -17.56
C ALA A 51 -14.94 11.28 -17.04
N HIS A 52 -14.58 11.66 -15.81
CA HIS A 52 -14.88 12.99 -15.28
C HIS A 52 -14.20 14.09 -16.10
N ARG A 53 -12.96 13.86 -16.55
CA ARG A 53 -12.23 14.80 -17.42
C ARG A 53 -12.88 15.07 -18.74
N GLN A 54 -13.40 14.03 -19.36
CA GLN A 54 -14.08 14.17 -20.64
C GLN A 54 -15.44 14.85 -20.51
N ARG A 55 -16.13 14.68 -19.37
CA ARG A 55 -17.45 15.29 -19.17
C ARG A 55 -17.37 16.77 -18.82
N GLY A 56 -16.37 17.22 -18.07
CA GLY A 56 -16.26 18.62 -17.62
C GLY A 56 -17.41 19.12 -16.72
N GLU A 57 -18.40 18.27 -16.46
CA GLU A 57 -19.65 18.56 -15.77
C GLU A 57 -20.04 17.37 -14.88
N CYS A 58 -20.69 17.67 -13.76
CA CYS A 58 -21.13 16.66 -12.80
C CYS A 58 -22.26 15.81 -13.38
N ALA A 59 -22.10 14.48 -13.36
CA ALA A 59 -23.11 13.55 -13.88
C ALA A 59 -24.46 13.59 -13.13
N CYS A 60 -24.48 14.08 -11.88
CA CYS A 60 -25.68 14.14 -11.05
C CYS A 60 -26.47 15.45 -11.22
N CYS A 61 -25.79 16.59 -11.42
CA CYS A 61 -26.42 17.91 -11.41
C CYS A 61 -26.08 18.80 -12.62
N GLY A 62 -25.25 18.34 -13.55
CA GLY A 62 -24.90 19.05 -14.78
C GLY A 62 -24.07 20.32 -14.60
N LYS A 63 -23.61 20.63 -13.39
CA LYS A 63 -22.77 21.81 -13.13
C LYS A 63 -21.36 21.58 -13.68
N SER A 64 -20.76 22.60 -14.27
CA SER A 64 -19.35 22.57 -14.67
C SER A 64 -18.48 22.33 -13.44
N LEU A 65 -17.68 21.25 -13.50
CA LEU A 65 -16.79 20.87 -12.41
C LEU A 65 -15.44 21.54 -12.65
N SER A 66 -15.06 22.48 -11.77
CA SER A 66 -13.70 23.03 -11.80
C SER A 66 -12.71 21.95 -11.39
N GLU A 67 -11.46 21.98 -11.88
CA GLU A 67 -10.44 20.95 -11.60
C GLU A 67 -10.20 20.72 -10.08
N ARG A 68 -10.50 21.71 -9.22
CA ARG A 68 -10.46 21.59 -7.75
C ARG A 68 -11.54 20.68 -7.17
N ASP A 69 -12.70 20.61 -7.81
CA ASP A 69 -13.86 19.85 -7.31
C ASP A 69 -13.72 18.33 -7.57
N TRP A 70 -12.69 17.93 -8.32
CA TRP A 70 -12.47 16.53 -8.72
C TRP A 70 -11.73 15.75 -7.64
N TYR A 71 -11.01 16.45 -6.76
CA TYR A 71 -10.21 15.88 -5.68
C TYR A 71 -10.98 15.77 -4.36
N ILE A 72 -12.31 15.89 -4.37
CA ILE A 72 -13.10 15.61 -3.17
C ILE A 72 -13.03 14.10 -2.93
N ALA A 73 -12.01 13.70 -2.17
CA ALA A 73 -11.95 12.39 -1.56
C ALA A 73 -13.25 12.19 -0.77
N PRO A 74 -13.86 10.99 -0.79
CA PRO A 74 -14.88 10.69 0.20
C PRO A 74 -14.27 11.00 1.56
N ALA A 75 -14.98 11.82 2.35
CA ALA A 75 -14.61 12.10 3.72
C ALA A 75 -14.19 10.78 4.35
N THR A 76 -12.95 10.76 4.82
CA THR A 76 -12.31 9.70 5.62
C THR A 76 -13.35 8.72 6.12
N VAL A 77 -13.38 7.50 5.57
CA VAL A 77 -14.10 6.39 6.19
C VAL A 77 -13.63 6.40 7.64
N GLU A 78 -14.52 6.77 8.57
CA GLU A 78 -14.25 6.69 9.99
C GLU A 78 -13.79 5.27 10.24
N ASP A 79 -12.50 5.13 10.56
CA ASP A 79 -11.91 3.91 11.07
C ASP A 79 -12.68 3.64 12.36
N ARG A 80 -13.73 2.82 12.27
CA ARG A 80 -14.52 2.40 13.43
C ARG A 80 -13.51 1.73 14.36
N PRO A 81 -13.24 2.30 15.55
CA PRO A 81 -12.40 1.61 16.52
C PRO A 81 -13.13 0.32 16.85
N GLY A 82 -12.52 -0.82 16.49
CA GLY A 82 -12.99 -2.12 16.93
C GLY A 82 -12.83 -2.18 18.45
N ASP A 83 -13.96 -2.25 19.14
CA ASP A 83 -14.08 -2.53 20.57
C ASP A 83 -13.33 -3.82 20.94
N ASP A 84 -12.57 -3.73 22.06
CA ASP A 84 -12.09 -4.75 23.01
C ASP A 84 -11.63 -6.15 22.53
#